data_AF-K2PEQ7-F1
#
_entry.id   AF-K2PEQ7-F1
#
_cell.length_a   1.000
_cell.length_b   1.000
_cell.length_c   1.000
_cell.angle_alpha   90.00
_cell.angle_beta   90.00
_cell.angle_gamma   90.00
#
_symmetry.space_group_name_H-M   'P 1'
#
loop_
_entity.id
_entity.type
_entity.pdbx_description
1 polymer ?
#
loop_
_entity_poly.entity_id
_entity_poly.type
_entity_poly.pdbx_seq_one_letter_code
_entity_poly.pdbx_strand_id
1 'polypeptide(L)'
;MDMQVKTTTIPGLTYSVQVEEVNHLDPMGGLICYLASLYRIDPKTSARTLLRRSRIPGAAVDMQREFARDGIQAFRRYQSA
;
A
#
# COMPACT_ATOMS: atom_id res chain seq x y z
N MET A 1 10.19 10.89 -19.28
CA MET A 1 10.32 9.85 -18.24
C MET A 1 9.71 10.45 -17.00
N ASP A 2 8.58 9.90 -16.57
CA ASP A 2 7.78 10.46 -15.48
C ASP A 2 7.69 9.42 -14.37
N MET A 3 7.96 9.84 -13.13
CA MET A 3 7.86 9.00 -11.95
C MET A 3 6.75 9.55 -11.06
N GLN A 4 5.70 8.76 -10.89
CA GLN A 4 4.54 9.11 -10.09
C GLN A 4 4.53 8.28 -8.83
N VAL A 5 4.37 8.95 -7.69
CA VAL A 5 4.19 8.28 -6.39
C VAL A 5 2.78 8.60 -5.91
N LYS A 6 1.99 7.55 -5.66
CA LYS A 6 0.64 7.66 -5.12
C LYS A 6 0.58 6.98 -3.78
N THR A 7 0.12 7.72 -2.78
CA THR A 7 -0.04 7.21 -1.42
C THR A 7 -1.51 7.04 -1.10
N THR A 8 -1.88 5.85 -0.66
CA THR A 8 -3.24 5.47 -0.28
C THR A 8 -3.24 5.05 1.19
N THR A 9 -4.06 5.67 2.02
CA THR A 9 -4.18 5.31 3.44
C THR A 9 -5.52 4.62 3.68
N ILE A 10 -5.47 3.47 4.33
CA ILE A 10 -6.63 2.70 4.79
C ILE A 10 -6.67 2.82 6.32
N PRO A 11 -7.61 3.61 6.88
CA PRO A 11 -7.69 3.80 8.31
C PRO A 11 -8.19 2.53 9.00
N GLY A 12 -7.59 2.20 10.14
CA GLY A 12 -8.04 1.12 11.01
C GLY A 12 -8.15 1.58 12.45
N LEU A 13 -8.89 0.82 13.28
CA LEU A 13 -9.12 1.15 14.68
C LEU A 13 -7.84 1.07 15.53
N THR A 14 -7.01 0.06 15.28
CA THR A 14 -5.77 -0.18 16.07
C THR A 14 -4.55 0.46 15.41
N TYR A 15 -4.49 0.46 14.09
CA TYR A 15 -3.43 1.07 13.30
C TYR A 15 -3.95 1.31 11.88
N SER A 16 -3.34 2.25 11.18
CA SER A 16 -3.64 2.51 9.76
C SER A 16 -2.66 1.77 8.87
N VAL A 17 -3.11 1.40 7.67
CA VAL A 17 -2.24 0.85 6.63
C VAL A 17 -2.06 1.89 5.54
N GLN A 18 -0.82 2.07 5.09
CA GLN A 18 -0.47 2.97 4.01
C GLN A 18 0.14 2.18 2.86
N VAL A 19 -0.35 2.41 1.64
CA VAL A 19 0.19 1.82 0.42
C VAL A 19 0.80 2.93 -0.41
N GLU A 20 2.08 2.84 -0.69
CA GLU A 20 2.81 3.75 -1.58
C GLU A 20 3.07 3.04 -2.90
N GLU A 21 2.43 3.50 -3.97
CA GLU A 21 2.57 2.98 -5.33
C GLU A 21 3.47 3.92 -6.14
N VAL A 22 4.62 3.42 -6.55
CA VAL A 22 5.53 4.07 -7.49
C VAL A 22 5.24 3.52 -8.88
N ASN A 23 4.87 4.40 -9.81
CA ASN A 23 4.72 4.12 -11.23
C ASN A 23 5.77 4.92 -12.01
N HIS A 24 6.63 4.25 -12.75
CA HIS A 24 7.58 4.90 -13.64
C HIS A 24 7.24 4.57 -15.09
N LEU A 25 6.95 5.59 -15.88
CA LEU A 25 6.56 5.47 -17.27
C LEU A 25 7.64 6.05 -18.19
N ASP A 26 7.81 5.42 -19.35
CA ASP A 26 8.58 5.98 -20.46
C ASP A 26 7.84 7.17 -21.10
N PRO A 27 8.49 7.95 -21.98
CA PRO A 27 7.84 9.08 -22.65
C PRO A 27 6.63 8.74 -23.53
N MET A 28 6.49 7.49 -23.97
CA MET A 28 5.36 6.99 -24.77
C MET A 28 4.25 6.37 -23.91
N GLY A 29 4.41 6.33 -22.58
CA GLY A 29 3.44 5.78 -21.63
C GLY A 29 3.65 4.30 -21.29
N GLY A 30 4.73 3.67 -21.77
CA GLY A 30 5.08 2.30 -21.39
C GLY A 30 5.52 2.20 -19.94
N LEU A 31 5.06 1.16 -19.22
CA LEU A 31 5.45 0.92 -17.83
C LEU A 31 6.89 0.41 -17.76
N ILE A 32 7.79 1.23 -17.22
CA ILE A 32 9.17 0.84 -16.93
C ILE A 32 9.24 0.09 -15.62
N CYS A 33 8.60 0.62 -14.57
CA CYS A 33 8.65 0.02 -13.25
C CYS A 33 7.38 0.34 -12.46
N TYR A 34 6.90 -0.67 -11.73
CA TYR A 34 5.90 -0.49 -10.69
C TYR A 34 6.38 -1.13 -9.39
N LEU A 35 6.19 -0.41 -8.28
CA LEU A 35 6.40 -0.94 -6.94
C LEU A 35 5.34 -0.38 -5.99
N ALA A 36 4.58 -1.27 -5.36
CA ALA A 36 3.77 -0.93 -4.19
C ALA A 36 4.48 -1.38 -2.92
N SER A 37 4.65 -0.46 -1.96
CA SER A 37 5.13 -0.76 -0.61
C SER A 37 4.00 -0.54 0.39
N LEU A 38 3.70 -1.56 1.19
CA LEU A 38 2.62 -1.57 2.16
C LEU A 38 3.22 -1.38 3.54
N TYR A 39 2.76 -0.38 4.27
CA TYR A 39 3.25 -0.01 5.59
C TYR A 39 2.13 -0.08 6.61
N ARG A 40 2.43 -0.60 7.80
CA ARG A 40 1.67 -0.32 9.00
C ARG A 40 2.15 1.00 9.58
N ILE A 41 1.21 1.85 9.99
CA ILE A 41 1.48 3.13 10.64
C ILE A 41 1.14 3.01 12.12
N ASP A 42 2.14 3.20 12.98
CA ASP A 42 1.91 3.24 14.42
C ASP A 42 1.10 4.49 14.80
N PRO A 43 -0.03 4.36 15.51
CA PRO A 43 -0.92 5.49 15.78
C PRO A 43 -0.35 6.50 16.78
N LYS A 44 0.64 6.12 17.61
CA LYS A 44 1.22 6.99 18.64
C LYS A 44 2.45 7.73 18.13
N THR A 45 3.27 7.05 17.36
CA THR A 45 4.59 7.53 16.92
C THR A 45 4.64 7.91 15.45
N SER A 46 3.59 7.58 14.67
CA SER A 46 3.58 7.68 13.21
C SER A 46 4.70 6.91 12.50
N ALA A 47 5.37 5.99 13.22
CA ALA A 47 6.41 5.15 12.65
C ALA A 47 5.84 4.23 11.57
N ARG A 48 6.57 4.07 10.46
CA ARG A 48 6.19 3.19 9.34
C ARG A 48 6.94 1.87 9.45
N THR A 49 6.20 0.76 9.50
CA THR A 49 6.75 -0.59 9.44
C THR A 49 6.37 -1.22 8.11
N LEU A 50 7.34 -1.60 7.29
CA LEU A 50 7.10 -2.26 6.00
C LEU A 50 6.52 -3.66 6.25
N LEU A 51 5.33 -3.93 5.70
CA LEU A 51 4.64 -5.21 5.81
C LEU A 51 4.91 -6.10 4.59
N ARG A 52 4.83 -5.51 3.40
CA ARG A 52 4.89 -6.24 2.13
C ARG A 52 5.25 -5.31 0.98
N ARG A 53 5.78 -5.88 -0.10
CA ARG A 53 5.90 -5.23 -1.41
C ARG A 53 5.11 -5.99 -2.47
N SER A 54 4.66 -5.30 -3.52
CA SER A 54 4.04 -5.88 -4.71
C SER A 54 4.60 -5.23 -5.97
N ARG A 55 4.76 -6.01 -7.03
CA ARG A 55 5.11 -5.52 -8.38
C ARG A 55 3.94 -5.60 -9.36
N ILE A 56 2.74 -5.86 -8.85
CA ILE A 56 1.51 -5.94 -9.65
C ILE A 56 0.76 -4.61 -9.53
N PRO A 57 0.57 -3.87 -10.64
CA PRO A 57 -0.19 -2.62 -10.66
C PRO A 57 -1.59 -2.77 -10.06
N GLY A 58 -2.05 -1.75 -9.32
CA GLY A 58 -3.35 -1.75 -8.66
C GLY A 58 -3.37 -2.41 -7.28
N ALA A 59 -2.20 -2.72 -6.70
CA ALA A 59 -2.11 -3.34 -5.39
C ALA A 59 -2.82 -2.53 -4.28
N ALA A 60 -2.83 -1.19 -4.36
CA ALA A 60 -3.56 -0.38 -3.39
C ALA A 60 -5.08 -0.60 -3.46
N VAL A 61 -5.62 -0.73 -4.68
CA VAL A 61 -7.06 -0.96 -4.91
C VAL A 61 -7.46 -2.35 -4.43
N ASP A 62 -6.67 -3.36 -4.74
CA ASP A 62 -6.92 -4.73 -4.28
C ASP A 62 -6.87 -4.82 -2.76
N MET A 63 -5.92 -4.11 -2.14
CA MET A 63 -5.83 -4.04 -0.68
C MET A 63 -7.03 -3.31 -0.07
N GLN A 64 -7.47 -2.19 -0.65
CA GLN A 64 -8.70 -1.53 -0.20
C GLN A 64 -9.90 -2.46 -0.26
N ARG A 65 -10.04 -3.26 -1.33
CA ARG A 65 -11.11 -4.26 -1.45
C ARG A 65 -11.00 -5.36 -0.41
N GLU A 66 -9.80 -5.88 -0.16
CA GLU A 66 -9.56 -6.88 0.90
C GLU A 66 -9.99 -6.34 2.27
N PHE A 67 -9.57 -5.12 2.60
CA PHE A 67 -9.85 -4.49 3.90
C PHE A 67 -11.33 -4.12 4.06
N ALA A 68 -11.97 -3.66 2.98
CA ALA A 68 -13.41 -3.39 2.98
C ALA A 68 -14.24 -4.67 3.13
N ARG A 69 -13.81 -5.79 2.52
CA ARG A 69 -14.52 -7.06 2.55
C ARG A 69 -14.32 -7.82 3.87
N ASP A 70 -13.09 -7.90 4.34
CA ASP A 70 -12.70 -8.78 5.46
C ASP A 70 -12.56 -8.02 6.80
N GLY A 71 -12.61 -6.68 6.76
CA GLY A 71 -12.59 -5.81 7.94
C GLY A 71 -11.41 -6.07 8.87
N ILE A 72 -11.70 -6.26 10.16
CA ILE A 72 -10.68 -6.49 11.21
C ILE A 72 -9.80 -7.71 10.90
N GLN A 73 -10.33 -8.73 10.21
CA GLN A 73 -9.54 -9.92 9.88
C GLN A 73 -8.39 -9.60 8.92
N ALA A 74 -8.58 -8.67 7.97
CA ALA A 74 -7.50 -8.22 7.10
C ALA A 74 -6.37 -7.61 7.94
N PHE A 75 -6.67 -6.69 8.86
CA PHE A 75 -5.67 -6.09 9.75
C PHE A 75 -4.94 -7.13 10.61
N ARG A 76 -5.60 -8.19 11.08
CA ARG A 76 -4.92 -9.23 11.88
C ARG A 76 -3.88 -10.00 11.08
N ARG A 77 -4.14 -10.29 9.79
CA ARG A 77 -3.17 -11.00 8.93
C ARG A 77 -1.86 -10.25 8.78
N TYR A 78 -1.89 -8.92 8.82
CA TYR A 78 -0.72 -8.06 8.71
C TYR A 78 -0.14 -7.62 10.06
N GLN A 79 -0.72 -8.05 11.19
CA GLN A 79 -0.21 -7.74 12.53
C GLN A 79 0.93 -8.67 12.95
N SER A 80 1.00 -9.87 12.38
CA SER A 80 1.93 -10.94 12.78
C SER A 80 3.17 -11.09 11.89
N ALA A 81 3.35 -10.20 10.91
CA ALA A 81 4.47 -10.20 9.97
C ALA A 81 5.65 -9.35 10.47
#